data_AF-A0A197JRZ9-F1
#
_entry.id   AF-A0A197JRZ9-F1
#
_cell.length_a   1.000
_cell.length_b   1.000
_cell.length_c   1.000
_cell.angle_alpha   90.00
_cell.angle_beta   90.00
_cell.angle_gamma   90.00
#
_symmetry.space_group_name_H-M   'P 1'
#
loop_
_entity.id
_entity.type
_entity.pdbx_description
1 polymer ?
#
loop_
_entity_poly.entity_id
_entity_poly.type
_entity_poly.pdbx_seq_one_letter_code
_entity_poly.pdbx_strand_id
1 'polypeptide(L)'
;MNGIIHNCSLPNDTDAHFRLSEDKIFLAIFNYIDHLFLKIKPQKVFFMAVDGVAPRAKMNQQRSRRFRTAKDAEDAKRKAIAKGEELPEEEQFDRNCITPGTPFMKRLSAQLEYFISKKVTEDANWRGVKVVLSGHEVPGEGEHKIMEYIRLSKAQEGYNPNTRHCLYGLDADLIMLGLLSHEPHFALLREEVTFGRTNKKKGMSEEKFHLY
;
A
#
# COMPACT_ATOMS: atom_id res chain seq x y z
N MET A 1 -1.64 -2.11 -2.26
CA MET A 1 -0.38 -1.35 -2.27
C MET A 1 -0.49 0.03 -1.64
N ASN A 2 -1.58 0.77 -1.83
CA ASN A 2 -1.70 2.16 -1.34
C ASN A 2 -1.45 2.30 0.17
N GLY A 3 -1.94 1.38 1.01
CA GLY A 3 -1.60 1.36 2.44
C GLY A 3 -0.09 1.29 2.72
N ILE A 4 0.64 0.46 1.98
CA ILE A 4 2.11 0.34 2.08
C ILE A 4 2.78 1.65 1.66
N ILE A 5 2.39 2.21 0.51
CA ILE A 5 2.96 3.47 -0.02
C ILE A 5 2.74 4.62 0.98
N HIS A 6 1.55 4.70 1.59
CA HIS A 6 1.26 5.71 2.60
C HIS A 6 2.07 5.51 3.89
N ASN A 7 2.24 4.27 4.35
CA ASN A 7 3.02 3.97 5.56
C ASN A 7 4.52 4.24 5.36
N CYS A 8 5.06 3.93 4.18
CA CYS A 8 6.48 4.14 3.85
C CYS A 8 6.83 5.60 3.52
N SER A 9 5.86 6.42 3.10
CA SER A 9 6.11 7.82 2.69
C SER A 9 6.21 8.81 3.85
N LEU A 10 5.52 8.59 4.98
CA LEU A 10 5.62 9.43 6.18
C LEU A 10 5.28 8.63 7.43
N PRO A 11 6.25 8.36 8.32
CA PRO A 11 5.99 7.64 9.55
C PRO A 11 5.12 8.43 10.54
N ASN A 12 5.20 9.77 10.55
CA ASN A 12 4.43 10.65 11.45
C ASN A 12 3.87 11.83 10.65
N ASP A 13 2.55 11.96 10.55
CA ASP A 13 1.85 13.00 9.78
C ASP A 13 1.98 14.43 10.38
N THR A 14 2.54 14.56 11.58
CA THR A 14 2.55 15.80 12.37
C THR A 14 3.92 16.44 12.53
N ASP A 15 4.98 15.84 12.00
CA ASP A 15 6.34 16.37 12.12
C ASP A 15 6.69 17.25 10.91
N ALA A 16 6.69 18.58 11.13
CA ALA A 16 7.01 19.56 10.10
C ALA A 16 8.46 19.48 9.61
N HIS A 17 9.35 18.83 10.38
CA HIS A 17 10.77 18.69 10.05
C HIS A 17 11.09 17.41 9.26
N PHE A 18 10.17 16.46 9.15
CA PHE A 18 10.45 15.19 8.48
C PHE A 18 10.66 15.39 6.98
N ARG A 19 11.79 14.89 6.48
CA ARG A 19 12.16 14.89 5.05
C ARG A 19 12.56 13.48 4.61
N LEU A 20 12.01 13.03 3.49
CA LEU A 20 12.28 11.72 2.93
C LEU A 20 12.35 11.82 1.41
N SER A 21 13.47 11.41 0.83
CA SER A 21 13.65 11.38 -0.61
C SER A 21 12.84 10.24 -1.24
N GLU A 22 12.45 10.39 -2.51
CA GLU A 22 11.72 9.36 -3.25
C GLU A 22 12.44 8.01 -3.24
N ASP A 23 13.76 8.01 -3.42
CA ASP A 23 14.56 6.77 -3.41
C ASP A 23 14.46 6.02 -2.08
N LYS A 24 14.45 6.75 -0.95
CA LYS A 24 14.26 6.14 0.38
C LYS A 24 12.83 5.59 0.53
N ILE A 25 11.83 6.26 -0.04
CA ILE A 25 10.44 5.77 -0.07
C ILE A 25 10.36 4.47 -0.87
N PHE A 26 10.98 4.41 -2.06
CA PHE A 26 10.97 3.21 -2.89
C PHE A 26 11.67 2.03 -2.21
N LEU A 27 12.84 2.26 -1.62
CA LEU A 27 13.55 1.23 -0.84
C LEU A 27 12.71 0.73 0.35
N ALA A 28 12.03 1.63 1.07
CA ALA A 28 11.13 1.24 2.15
C ALA A 28 9.96 0.38 1.65
N ILE A 29 9.34 0.75 0.53
CA ILE A 29 8.28 -0.03 -0.11
C ILE A 29 8.79 -1.42 -0.51
N PHE A 30 9.96 -1.52 -1.14
CA PHE A 30 10.55 -2.79 -1.56
C PHE A 30 10.82 -3.72 -0.38
N ASN A 31 11.44 -3.19 0.67
CA ASN A 31 11.72 -3.95 1.89
C ASN A 31 10.44 -4.45 2.55
N TYR A 32 9.38 -3.62 2.52
CA TYR A 32 8.09 -4.00 3.09
C TYR A 32 7.38 -5.09 2.27
N ILE A 33 7.39 -4.98 0.93
CA ILE A 33 6.86 -6.02 0.03
C ILE A 33 7.61 -7.34 0.25
N ASP A 34 8.95 -7.29 0.30
CA ASP A 34 9.78 -8.47 0.50
C ASP A 34 9.54 -9.12 1.88
N HIS A 35 9.38 -8.29 2.92
CA HIS A 35 9.00 -8.76 4.26
C HIS A 35 7.67 -9.51 4.23
N LEU A 36 6.64 -8.95 3.59
CA LEU A 36 5.34 -9.61 3.44
C LEU A 36 5.46 -10.90 2.64
N PHE A 37 6.20 -10.90 1.53
CA PHE A 37 6.38 -12.07 0.68
C PHE A 37 7.02 -13.23 1.46
N LEU A 38 8.11 -12.97 2.17
CA LEU A 38 8.82 -13.97 2.97
C LEU A 38 8.02 -14.46 4.18
N LYS A 39 7.11 -13.62 4.70
CA LYS A 39 6.22 -13.97 5.81
C LYS A 39 5.05 -14.83 5.37
N ILE A 40 4.40 -14.47 4.26
CA ILE A 40 3.21 -15.15 3.73
C ILE A 40 3.59 -16.41 2.95
N LYS A 41 4.73 -16.40 2.25
CA LYS A 41 5.24 -17.48 1.39
C LYS A 41 4.19 -17.97 0.37
N PRO A 42 3.70 -17.09 -0.54
CA PRO A 42 2.74 -17.47 -1.54
C PRO A 42 3.28 -18.59 -2.44
N GLN A 43 2.46 -19.59 -2.77
CA GLN A 43 2.90 -20.79 -3.49
C GLN A 43 2.58 -20.75 -5.00
N LYS A 44 1.62 -19.92 -5.41
CA LYS A 44 1.13 -19.90 -6.80
C LYS A 44 1.09 -18.50 -7.40
N VAL A 45 0.44 -17.56 -6.71
CA VAL A 45 0.23 -16.21 -7.20
C VAL A 45 0.59 -15.20 -6.12
N PHE A 46 1.29 -14.14 -6.51
CA PHE A 46 1.49 -12.94 -5.70
C PHE A 46 0.99 -11.73 -6.48
N PHE A 47 -0.21 -11.24 -6.11
CA PHE A 47 -0.89 -10.16 -6.80
C PHE A 47 -0.69 -8.84 -6.05
N MET A 48 -0.11 -7.85 -6.71
CA MET A 48 0.10 -6.50 -6.18
C MET A 48 -0.77 -5.49 -6.92
N ALA A 49 -1.71 -4.89 -6.20
CA ALA A 49 -2.64 -3.90 -6.75
C ALA A 49 -2.34 -2.50 -6.20
N VAL A 50 -2.00 -1.59 -7.11
CA VAL A 50 -1.92 -0.14 -6.89
C VAL A 50 -3.24 0.48 -7.37
N ASP A 51 -3.76 1.47 -6.63
CA ASP A 51 -4.98 2.16 -7.07
C ASP A 51 -4.74 2.86 -8.41
N GLY A 52 -5.66 2.63 -9.34
CA GLY A 52 -5.80 3.42 -10.55
C GLY A 52 -6.93 4.44 -10.42
N VAL A 53 -7.45 4.89 -11.57
CA VAL A 53 -8.58 5.83 -11.58
C VAL A 53 -9.81 5.18 -10.94
N ALA A 54 -10.28 5.74 -9.83
CA ALA A 54 -11.39 5.22 -9.05
C ALA A 54 -12.76 5.77 -9.53
N PRO A 55 -13.88 5.11 -9.16
CA PRO A 55 -15.22 5.64 -9.44
C PRO A 55 -15.49 7.00 -8.80
N ARG A 56 -16.42 7.77 -9.38
CA ARG A 56 -16.76 9.14 -8.93
C ARG A 56 -17.10 9.22 -7.43
N ALA A 57 -17.80 8.21 -6.90
CA ALA A 57 -18.14 8.14 -5.48
C ALA A 57 -16.89 8.17 -4.59
N LYS A 58 -15.88 7.34 -4.91
CA LYS A 58 -14.59 7.34 -4.22
C LYS A 58 -13.80 8.61 -4.47
N MET A 59 -13.82 9.16 -5.69
CA MET A 59 -13.12 10.41 -6.00
C MET A 59 -13.60 11.57 -5.11
N ASN A 60 -14.90 11.67 -4.83
CA ASN A 60 -15.43 12.69 -3.92
C ASN A 60 -14.87 12.52 -2.50
N GLN A 61 -14.85 11.29 -1.98
CA GLN A 61 -14.30 10.99 -0.66
C GLN A 61 -12.79 11.30 -0.59
N GLN A 62 -12.02 10.89 -1.60
CA GLN A 62 -10.59 11.18 -1.70
C GLN A 62 -10.34 12.68 -1.80
N ARG A 63 -11.13 13.42 -2.60
CA ARG A 63 -11.06 14.87 -2.70
C ARG A 63 -11.24 15.52 -1.33
N SER A 64 -12.34 15.22 -0.63
CA SER A 64 -12.60 15.80 0.70
C SER A 64 -11.47 15.52 1.70
N ARG A 65 -10.89 14.31 1.69
CA ARG A 65 -9.74 13.96 2.55
C ARG A 65 -8.52 14.81 2.22
N ARG A 66 -8.16 14.93 0.93
CA ARG A 66 -6.98 15.68 0.47
C ARG A 66 -7.06 17.16 0.80
N PHE A 67 -8.23 17.77 0.58
CA PHE A 67 -8.45 19.17 0.94
C PHE A 67 -8.27 19.42 2.44
N ARG A 68 -8.73 18.48 3.29
CA ARG A 68 -8.54 18.56 4.73
C ARG A 68 -7.06 18.44 5.11
N THR A 69 -6.37 17.41 4.62
CA THR A 69 -4.95 17.18 4.93
C THR A 69 -4.06 18.34 4.45
N ALA A 70 -4.32 18.91 3.28
CA ALA A 70 -3.59 20.08 2.79
C ALA A 70 -3.76 21.30 3.72
N LYS A 71 -4.99 21.54 4.17
CA LYS A 71 -5.29 22.62 5.14
C LYS A 71 -4.61 22.37 6.48
N ASP A 72 -4.68 21.15 7.01
CA ASP A 72 -4.06 20.80 8.29
C ASP A 72 -2.53 20.97 8.25
N ALA A 73 -1.90 20.63 7.12
CA ALA A 73 -0.47 20.85 6.89
C ALA A 73 -0.09 22.34 6.81
N GLU A 74 -0.90 23.15 6.12
CA GLU A 74 -0.72 24.60 6.07
C GLU A 74 -0.85 25.25 7.46
N ASP A 75 -1.89 24.87 8.21
CA ASP A 75 -2.12 25.35 9.57
C ASP A 75 -0.99 24.92 10.53
N ALA A 76 -0.46 23.71 10.38
CA ALA A 76 0.70 23.24 11.16
C ALA A 76 1.97 24.04 10.83
N LYS A 77 2.24 24.28 9.54
CA LYS A 77 3.37 25.11 9.08
C LYS A 77 3.28 26.53 9.64
N ARG A 78 2.09 27.15 9.58
CA ARG A 78 1.84 28.50 10.12
C ARG A 78 2.08 28.56 11.63
N LYS A 79 1.66 27.54 12.38
CA LYS A 79 1.89 27.45 13.83
C LYS A 79 3.36 27.30 14.18
N ALA A 80 4.13 26.51 13.43
CA ALA A 80 5.58 26.34 13.64
C ALA A 80 6.31 27.69 13.44
N ILE A 81 6.02 28.38 12.33
CA ILE A 81 6.60 29.70 12.05
C ILE A 81 6.21 30.73 13.13
N ALA A 82 4.96 30.73 13.59
CA ALA A 82 4.50 31.64 14.64
C ALA A 82 5.18 31.38 16.00
N LYS A 83 5.70 30.17 16.24
CA LYS A 83 6.50 29.82 17.41
C LYS A 83 8.00 30.15 17.25
N GLY A 84 8.41 30.63 16.08
CA GLY A 84 9.81 30.91 15.76
C GLY A 84 10.62 29.65 15.41
N GLU A 85 9.97 28.55 15.04
CA GLU A 85 10.66 27.34 14.60
C GLU A 85 11.22 27.54 13.17
N GLU A 86 12.51 27.30 12.98
CA GLU A 86 13.13 27.28 11.65
C GLU A 86 12.75 25.98 10.93
N LEU A 87 12.00 26.13 9.84
CA LEU A 87 11.63 24.99 9.00
C LEU A 87 12.78 24.62 8.05
N PRO A 88 12.96 23.33 7.73
CA PRO A 88 13.94 22.93 6.72
C PRO A 88 13.67 23.61 5.37
N GLU A 89 14.74 24.01 4.67
CA GLU A 89 14.66 24.63 3.34
C GLU A 89 14.06 23.68 2.29
N GLU A 90 14.31 22.38 2.43
CA GLU A 90 13.73 21.37 1.56
C GLU A 90 12.21 21.28 1.74
N GLU A 91 11.49 21.04 0.65
CA GLU A 91 10.05 20.81 0.71
C GLU A 91 9.72 19.43 1.30
N GLN A 92 8.61 19.36 2.03
CA GLN A 92 8.08 18.09 2.51
C GLN A 92 7.51 17.29 1.33
N PHE A 93 7.64 15.96 1.39
CA PHE A 93 7.02 15.07 0.40
C PHE A 93 5.49 15.27 0.36
N ASP A 94 4.96 15.74 -0.78
CA ASP A 94 3.52 15.93 -0.97
C ASP A 94 2.82 14.60 -1.24
N ARG A 95 2.07 14.10 -0.24
CA ARG A 95 1.31 12.84 -0.34
C ARG A 95 0.19 12.89 -1.39
N ASN A 96 -0.24 14.07 -1.83
CA ASN A 96 -1.18 14.16 -2.95
C ASN A 96 -0.58 13.63 -4.25
N CYS A 97 0.75 13.50 -4.34
CA CYS A 97 1.41 12.85 -5.46
C CYS A 97 1.10 11.33 -5.53
N ILE A 98 0.59 10.72 -4.45
CA ILE A 98 0.09 9.32 -4.42
C ILE A 98 -1.31 9.29 -5.07
N THR A 99 -1.32 9.57 -6.37
CA THR A 99 -2.52 9.63 -7.22
C THR A 99 -2.18 9.11 -8.60
N PRO A 100 -3.03 8.28 -9.21
CA PRO A 100 -2.85 7.87 -10.60
C PRO A 100 -2.61 9.08 -11.52
N GLY A 101 -1.64 8.94 -12.42
CA GLY A 101 -1.31 9.97 -13.42
C GLY A 101 -0.24 10.99 -13.00
N THR A 102 0.25 10.94 -11.75
CA THR A 102 1.36 11.80 -11.33
C THR A 102 2.71 11.25 -11.82
N PRO A 103 3.74 12.12 -11.99
CA PRO A 103 5.09 11.67 -12.29
C PRO A 103 5.67 10.71 -11.24
N PHE A 104 5.33 10.91 -9.96
CA PHE A 104 5.71 10.03 -8.86
C PHE A 104 5.19 8.60 -9.09
N MET A 105 3.89 8.45 -9.38
CA MET A 105 3.31 7.12 -9.59
C MET A 105 3.89 6.43 -10.83
N LYS A 106 4.21 7.19 -11.89
CA LYS A 106 4.89 6.64 -13.08
C LYS A 106 6.28 6.09 -12.74
N ARG A 107 7.07 6.83 -11.96
CA ARG A 107 8.37 6.37 -11.47
C ARG A 107 8.23 5.15 -10.56
N LEU A 108 7.27 5.19 -9.63
CA LEU A 108 6.99 4.07 -8.73
C LEU A 108 6.63 2.78 -9.48
N SER A 109 5.76 2.84 -10.50
CA SER A 109 5.44 1.66 -11.32
C SER A 109 6.69 1.07 -11.98
N ALA A 110 7.52 1.91 -12.63
CA ALA A 110 8.76 1.44 -13.26
C ALA A 110 9.75 0.82 -12.24
N GLN A 111 9.83 1.41 -11.05
CA GLN A 111 10.67 0.91 -9.96
C GLN A 111 10.14 -0.42 -9.40
N LEU A 112 8.82 -0.60 -9.28
CA LEU A 112 8.21 -1.88 -8.91
C LEU A 112 8.44 -2.97 -9.96
N GLU A 113 8.31 -2.65 -11.24
CA GLU A 113 8.61 -3.59 -12.33
C GLU A 113 10.07 -4.07 -12.29
N TYR A 114 11.01 -3.13 -12.08
CA TYR A 114 12.42 -3.45 -11.90
C TYR A 114 12.64 -4.35 -10.67
N PHE A 115 12.07 -3.97 -9.51
CA PHE A 115 12.17 -4.74 -8.27
C PHE A 115 11.67 -6.17 -8.44
N ILE A 116 10.50 -6.36 -9.06
CA ILE A 116 9.91 -7.68 -9.32
C ILE A 116 10.82 -8.50 -10.24
N SER A 117 11.26 -7.90 -11.34
CA SER A 117 12.13 -8.59 -12.32
C SER A 117 13.41 -9.07 -11.64
N LYS A 118 14.04 -8.20 -10.85
CA LYS A 118 15.23 -8.55 -10.07
C LYS A 118 14.95 -9.68 -9.08
N LYS A 119 13.86 -9.60 -8.32
CA LYS A 119 13.50 -10.63 -7.32
C LYS A 119 13.23 -11.98 -7.95
N VAL A 120 12.47 -12.04 -9.05
CA VAL A 120 12.20 -13.31 -9.75
C VAL A 120 13.48 -13.93 -10.33
N THR A 121 14.42 -13.12 -10.81
CA THR A 121 15.70 -13.60 -11.35
C THR A 121 16.64 -14.09 -10.25
N GLU A 122 16.83 -13.29 -9.21
CA GLU A 122 17.91 -13.48 -8.23
C GLU A 122 17.47 -14.26 -6.99
N ASP A 123 16.22 -14.15 -6.56
CA ASP A 123 15.73 -14.76 -5.31
C ASP A 123 15.00 -16.08 -5.56
N ALA A 124 15.54 -17.16 -4.99
CA ALA A 124 14.96 -18.50 -5.14
C ALA A 124 13.52 -18.62 -4.58
N ASN A 125 13.16 -17.83 -3.57
CA ASN A 125 11.81 -17.87 -2.98
C ASN A 125 10.74 -17.31 -3.92
N TRP A 126 11.14 -16.43 -4.84
CA TRP A 126 10.24 -15.83 -5.83
C TRP A 126 10.08 -16.68 -7.09
N ARG A 127 10.95 -17.68 -7.28
CA ARG A 127 10.89 -18.60 -8.42
C ARG A 127 9.66 -19.52 -8.31
N GLY A 128 8.96 -19.71 -9.42
CA GLY A 128 7.77 -20.57 -9.49
C GLY A 128 6.47 -19.92 -9.00
N VAL A 129 6.52 -18.70 -8.47
CA VAL A 129 5.33 -17.90 -8.13
C VAL A 129 5.01 -16.96 -9.28
N LYS A 130 3.76 -16.98 -9.75
CA LYS A 130 3.27 -16.00 -10.73
C LYS A 130 3.07 -14.66 -10.03
N VAL A 131 3.94 -13.70 -10.31
CA VAL A 131 3.80 -12.32 -9.83
C VAL A 131 2.95 -11.52 -10.81
N VAL A 132 1.91 -10.85 -10.31
CA VAL A 132 1.06 -9.95 -11.11
C VAL A 132 1.11 -8.56 -10.50
N LEU A 133 1.61 -7.59 -11.26
CA LEU A 133 1.54 -6.17 -10.90
C LEU A 133 0.38 -5.54 -11.67
N SER A 134 -0.56 -4.95 -10.94
CA SER A 134 -1.57 -4.06 -11.51
C SER A 134 -1.30 -2.64 -11.01
N GLY A 135 -0.61 -1.86 -11.84
CA GLY A 135 -0.17 -0.51 -11.49
C GLY A 135 -1.28 0.53 -11.59
N HIS A 136 -0.89 1.79 -11.45
CA HIS A 136 -1.81 2.94 -11.45
C HIS A 136 -2.43 3.21 -12.84
N GLU A 137 -1.84 2.65 -13.90
CA GLU A 137 -2.29 2.72 -15.29
C GLU A 137 -3.56 1.90 -15.55
N VAL A 138 -3.82 0.87 -14.75
CA VAL A 138 -5.05 0.08 -14.83
C VAL A 138 -6.14 0.77 -14.03
N PRO A 139 -7.32 1.09 -14.59
CA PRO A 139 -8.42 1.71 -13.85
C PRO A 139 -8.93 0.83 -12.69
N GLY A 140 -9.52 1.45 -11.67
CA GLY A 140 -10.12 0.78 -10.52
C GLY A 140 -9.30 0.91 -9.24
N GLU A 141 -9.99 0.71 -8.12
CA GLU A 141 -9.38 0.65 -6.78
C GLU A 141 -8.67 -0.69 -6.58
N GLY A 142 -7.53 -0.70 -5.88
CA GLY A 142 -6.69 -1.88 -5.77
C GLY A 142 -7.41 -3.10 -5.18
N GLU A 143 -8.24 -2.89 -4.16
CA GLU A 143 -9.07 -3.95 -3.55
C GLU A 143 -10.07 -4.55 -4.55
N HIS A 144 -10.69 -3.71 -5.38
CA HIS A 144 -11.65 -4.16 -6.39
C HIS A 144 -10.96 -4.86 -7.57
N LYS A 145 -9.74 -4.45 -7.95
CA LYS A 145 -8.93 -5.18 -8.94
C LYS A 145 -8.58 -6.59 -8.45
N ILE A 146 -8.25 -6.73 -7.16
CA ILE A 146 -7.98 -8.05 -6.55
C ILE A 146 -9.25 -8.91 -6.56
N MET A 147 -10.38 -8.35 -6.14
CA MET A 147 -11.65 -9.08 -6.10
C MET A 147 -12.13 -9.48 -7.51
N GLU A 148 -11.90 -8.62 -8.50
CA GLU A 148 -12.12 -8.95 -9.91
C GLU A 148 -11.22 -10.09 -10.38
N TYR A 149 -9.93 -10.06 -10.06
CA TYR A 149 -9.01 -11.14 -10.39
C TYR A 149 -9.45 -12.49 -9.79
N ILE A 150 -9.89 -12.50 -8.53
CA ILE A 150 -10.44 -13.69 -7.87
C ILE A 150 -11.69 -14.18 -8.60
N ARG A 151 -12.67 -13.29 -8.86
CA ARG A 151 -13.92 -13.65 -9.55
C ARG A 151 -13.69 -14.21 -10.94
N LEU A 152 -12.78 -13.60 -11.72
CA LEU A 152 -12.44 -14.07 -13.05
C LEU A 152 -11.69 -15.41 -13.01
N SER A 153 -10.82 -15.62 -12.02
CA SER A 153 -10.13 -16.89 -11.81
C SER A 153 -11.10 -18.03 -11.48
N LYS A 154 -12.10 -17.77 -10.61
CA LYS A 154 -13.16 -18.73 -10.27
C LYS A 154 -13.99 -19.16 -11.47
N ALA A 155 -14.19 -18.26 -12.43
CA ALA A 155 -14.97 -18.53 -13.63
C ALA A 155 -14.20 -19.35 -14.69
N GLN A 156 -12.88 -19.54 -14.53
CA GLN A 156 -12.10 -20.35 -15.47
C GLN A 156 -12.32 -21.85 -15.24
N GLU A 157 -12.28 -22.62 -16.32
CA GLU A 157 -12.23 -24.07 -16.24
C GLU A 157 -10.96 -24.52 -15.49
N GLY A 158 -11.10 -25.52 -14.63
CA GLY A 158 -9.99 -26.03 -13.82
C GLY A 158 -9.61 -25.19 -12.61
N TYR A 159 -10.39 -24.16 -12.25
CA TYR A 159 -10.24 -23.47 -10.97
C TYR A 159 -10.35 -24.47 -9.80
N ASN A 160 -9.39 -24.45 -8.88
CA ASN A 160 -9.46 -25.27 -7.68
C ASN A 160 -10.26 -24.53 -6.58
N PRO A 161 -11.44 -25.03 -6.16
CA PRO A 161 -12.25 -24.38 -5.13
C PRO A 161 -11.58 -24.35 -3.74
N ASN A 162 -10.53 -25.14 -3.54
CA ASN A 162 -9.73 -25.15 -2.30
C ASN A 162 -8.49 -24.26 -2.39
N THR A 163 -8.42 -23.35 -3.37
CA THR A 163 -7.38 -22.32 -3.41
C THR A 163 -7.48 -21.48 -2.15
N ARG A 164 -6.34 -21.29 -1.46
CA ARG A 164 -6.26 -20.51 -0.23
C ARG A 164 -5.83 -19.09 -0.57
N HIS A 165 -6.61 -18.12 -0.13
CA HIS A 165 -6.37 -16.70 -0.37
C HIS A 165 -5.89 -16.03 0.91
N CYS A 166 -4.86 -15.20 0.79
CA CYS A 166 -4.40 -14.32 1.86
C CYS A 166 -4.36 -12.90 1.31
N LEU A 167 -5.19 -12.02 1.84
CA LEU A 167 -5.26 -10.62 1.42
C LEU A 167 -4.69 -9.72 2.52
N TYR A 168 -3.72 -8.89 2.15
CA TYR A 168 -3.12 -7.91 3.05
C TYR A 168 -3.76 -6.52 2.88
N GLY A 169 -4.18 -5.92 4.00
CA GLY A 169 -4.58 -4.52 4.04
C GLY A 169 -5.23 -4.12 5.36
N LEU A 170 -5.32 -2.81 5.62
CA LEU A 170 -5.81 -2.28 6.89
C LEU A 170 -7.27 -1.80 6.84
N ASP A 171 -7.88 -1.77 5.66
CA ASP A 171 -9.25 -1.28 5.50
C ASP A 171 -10.27 -2.31 6.00
N ALA A 172 -11.35 -1.83 6.64
CA ALA A 172 -12.42 -2.70 7.14
C ALA A 172 -13.22 -3.34 6.01
N ASP A 173 -13.30 -2.66 4.86
CA ASP A 173 -14.03 -3.09 3.67
C ASP A 173 -13.51 -4.43 3.12
N LEU A 174 -12.23 -4.74 3.38
CA LEU A 174 -11.61 -6.01 2.98
C LEU A 174 -12.25 -7.24 3.67
N ILE A 175 -12.81 -7.07 4.87
CA ILE A 175 -13.57 -8.14 5.56
C ILE A 175 -14.82 -8.46 4.74
N MET A 176 -15.57 -7.43 4.35
CA MET A 176 -16.79 -7.63 3.56
C MET A 176 -16.46 -8.17 2.17
N LEU A 177 -15.42 -7.65 1.51
CA LEU A 177 -14.99 -8.16 0.21
C LEU A 177 -14.51 -9.63 0.29
N GLY A 178 -13.79 -10.00 1.35
CA GLY A 178 -13.40 -11.38 1.61
C GLY A 178 -14.61 -12.31 1.75
N LEU A 179 -15.63 -11.91 2.52
CA LEU A 179 -16.87 -12.67 2.67
C LEU A 179 -17.66 -12.78 1.36
N LEU A 180 -17.79 -11.67 0.62
CA LEU A 180 -18.50 -11.61 -0.66
C LEU A 180 -17.78 -12.36 -1.79
N SER A 181 -16.50 -12.72 -1.61
CA SER A 181 -15.78 -13.57 -2.57
C SER A 181 -16.36 -14.99 -2.62
N HIS A 182 -17.03 -15.44 -1.55
CA HIS A 182 -17.48 -16.82 -1.37
C HIS A 182 -16.37 -17.86 -1.58
N GLU A 183 -15.13 -17.51 -1.22
CA GLU A 183 -14.01 -18.46 -1.16
C GLU A 183 -13.99 -19.14 0.22
N PRO A 184 -13.95 -20.48 0.28
CA PRO A 184 -14.01 -21.20 1.56
C PRO A 184 -12.74 -21.01 2.41
N HIS A 185 -11.60 -20.70 1.79
CA HIS A 185 -10.33 -20.50 2.47
C HIS A 185 -9.79 -19.10 2.18
N PHE A 186 -10.34 -18.10 2.88
CA PHE A 186 -9.93 -16.71 2.74
C PHE A 186 -9.45 -16.18 4.09
N ALA A 187 -8.25 -15.62 4.12
CA ALA A 187 -7.68 -15.02 5.31
C ALA A 187 -7.26 -13.57 5.06
N LEU A 188 -7.39 -12.73 6.08
CA LEU A 188 -6.92 -11.35 6.06
C LEU A 188 -5.69 -11.21 6.94
N LEU A 189 -4.61 -10.72 6.33
CA LEU A 189 -3.40 -10.36 7.05
C LEU A 189 -3.43 -8.86 7.37
N ARG A 190 -3.33 -8.52 8.65
CA ARG A 190 -3.31 -7.13 9.12
C ARG A 190 -2.21 -6.93 10.15
N GLU A 191 -1.65 -5.73 10.18
CA GLU A 191 -0.77 -5.30 11.27
C GLU A 191 -1.57 -5.13 12.57
N GLU A 192 -0.93 -5.40 13.71
CA GLU A 192 -1.48 -5.09 15.02
C GLU A 192 -1.68 -3.58 15.17
N VAL A 193 -2.92 -3.14 15.30
CA VAL A 193 -3.25 -1.75 15.59
C VAL A 193 -3.30 -1.59 17.11
N THR A 194 -2.29 -0.94 17.68
CA THR A 194 -2.26 -0.61 19.11
C THR A 194 -2.92 0.75 19.35
N PHE A 195 -3.98 0.78 20.15
CA PHE A 195 -4.67 2.02 20.52
C PHE A 195 -4.02 2.62 21.77
N GLY A 196 -3.43 3.82 21.66
CA GLY A 196 -2.79 4.53 22.78
C GLY A 196 -1.64 5.45 22.35
N ARG A 197 -1.08 6.24 23.27
CA ARG A 197 0.13 7.05 23.02
C ARG A 197 1.37 6.15 22.97
N THR A 198 1.82 5.76 21.78
CA THR A 198 3.10 5.10 21.58
C THR A 198 4.15 6.11 21.13
N ASN A 199 5.18 6.31 21.98
CA ASN A 199 6.28 7.26 21.72
C ASN A 199 7.38 6.74 20.79
N LYS A 200 7.31 5.49 20.31
CA LYS A 200 8.29 4.92 19.38
C LYS A 200 7.63 3.95 18.40
N LYS A 201 7.85 4.17 17.10
CA LYS A 201 7.57 3.15 16.08
C LYS A 201 8.56 1.99 16.26
N LYS A 202 8.01 0.78 16.34
CA LYS A 202 8.78 -0.47 16.35
C LYS A 202 9.44 -0.68 14.99
N GLY A 203 10.60 -1.33 14.96
CA GLY A 203 11.25 -1.71 13.70
C GLY A 203 10.40 -2.72 12.93
N MET A 204 10.58 -2.83 11.61
CA MET A 204 9.80 -3.74 10.75
C MET A 204 9.87 -5.23 11.19
N SER A 205 10.94 -5.63 11.88
CA SER A 205 11.08 -6.98 12.48
C SER A 205 10.23 -7.22 13.73
N GLU A 206 9.77 -6.16 14.38
CA GLU A 206 8.97 -6.19 15.62
C GLU A 206 7.46 -5.99 15.35
N GLU A 207 7.07 -5.82 14.08
CA GLU A 207 5.68 -5.71 13.67
C GLU A 207 4.96 -7.06 13.85
N LYS A 208 3.92 -7.04 14.70
CA LYS A 208 3.03 -8.17 14.89
C LYS A 208 1.94 -8.14 13.83
N PHE A 209 1.71 -9.29 13.21
CA PHE A 209 0.65 -9.47 12.22
C PHE A 209 -0.33 -10.49 12.74
N HIS A 210 -1.60 -10.25 12.46
CA HIS A 210 -2.70 -11.15 12.79
C HIS A 210 -3.32 -11.65 11.50
N LEU A 211 -3.58 -12.96 11.47
CA LEU A 211 -4.32 -13.62 10.41
C LEU A 211 -5.75 -13.82 10.94
N TYR A 212 -6.72 -13.19 10.27
CA TYR A 212 -8.15 -13.30 10.57
C TYR A 212 -8.85 -14.15 9.52
#